data_AF-X1U3F0-F1
#
_entry.id   AF-X1U3F0-F1
#
_cell.length_a   1.000
_cell.length_b   1.000
_cell.length_c   1.000
_cell.angle_alpha   90.00
_cell.angle_beta   90.00
_cell.angle_gamma   90.00
#
_symmetry.space_group_name_H-M   'P 1'
#
loop_
_entity.id
_entity.type
_entity.pdbx_description
1 polymer ?
#
loop_
_entity_poly.entity_id
_entity_poly.type
_entity_poly.pdbx_seq_one_letter_code
_entity_poly.pdbx_strand_id
1 'polypeptide(L)'
;WNFSGRQNDIQGHGDPLKGNWITGIKFFDEIRLGPQDNLPESLKSAKARNTYYLLPFLLGLMGIFYQLQWNKKGFWVVLLLFALTGIAIVVYLNQYPNQPRERDYAYAGSFYAYAIWIGLGTLALYDFLRKFIPDHFGAVVSGALCIFLVPGIMANENWDDHDRSGRYTARDIAYNYLNSCAPNAILFTNGDNDTFPLWYAQEVEGIRTDVRVVNLMLFNTDWYIDQMKNKAYESEPVPLSLPREKYLDGTNNQIYLIERFKDYIDIKRIIDFIKDDNPATKIKTRDNEQLDYIPTKMFRLPVDSAKVIANGTVSPELADQIVSSIDMKFNKSYLMKNQM
;
A
#
# COMPACT_ATOMS: atom_id res chain seq x y z
N TRP A 1 8.33 -10.49 17.18
CA TRP A 1 9.24 -11.30 16.35
C TRP A 1 10.54 -10.58 15.99
N ASN A 2 10.58 -9.25 15.79
CA ASN A 2 11.76 -8.55 15.22
C ASN A 2 13.09 -8.77 15.99
N PHE A 3 13.03 -9.06 17.29
CA PHE A 3 14.20 -9.31 18.13
C PHE A 3 14.26 -10.74 18.70
N SER A 4 13.33 -11.60 18.30
CA SER A 4 13.20 -12.99 18.79
C SER A 4 13.33 -14.04 17.67
N GLY A 5 12.75 -13.75 16.51
CA GLY A 5 12.46 -14.70 15.44
C GLY A 5 10.97 -14.69 15.04
N ARG A 6 10.67 -15.15 13.82
CA ARG A 6 9.35 -15.19 13.19
C ARG A 6 8.99 -16.63 12.83
N GLN A 7 7.75 -17.04 13.09
CA GLN A 7 7.28 -18.41 12.82
C GLN A 7 7.06 -18.66 11.32
N ASN A 8 6.41 -17.71 10.65
CA ASN A 8 6.13 -17.66 9.21
C ASN A 8 5.55 -16.28 8.83
N ASP A 9 5.35 -16.05 7.54
CA ASP A 9 4.75 -14.86 6.94
C ASP A 9 3.23 -14.98 6.69
N ILE A 10 2.59 -15.99 7.27
CA ILE A 10 1.15 -16.19 7.13
C ILE A 10 0.44 -15.29 8.13
N GLN A 11 -0.52 -14.50 7.65
CA GLN A 11 -1.38 -13.68 8.51
C GLN A 11 -2.09 -14.56 9.56
N GLY A 12 -1.82 -14.28 10.83
CA GLY A 12 -2.45 -14.93 11.97
C GLY A 12 -3.47 -14.04 12.66
N HIS A 13 -4.41 -14.68 13.35
CA HIS A 13 -5.43 -14.01 14.18
C HIS A 13 -5.43 -14.54 15.63
N GLY A 14 -4.27 -15.01 16.10
CA GLY A 14 -4.08 -15.62 17.42
C GLY A 14 -4.07 -17.14 17.41
N ASP A 15 -4.09 -17.77 16.24
CA ASP A 15 -3.87 -19.21 16.12
C ASP A 15 -2.38 -19.58 16.30
N PRO A 16 -2.07 -20.78 16.82
CA PRO A 16 -0.70 -21.17 17.14
C PRO A 16 0.17 -21.45 15.90
N LEU A 17 -0.41 -21.48 14.69
CA LEU A 17 0.28 -21.90 13.48
C LEU A 17 0.65 -20.75 12.54
N LYS A 18 0.09 -19.55 12.71
CA LYS A 18 0.26 -18.45 11.76
C LYS A 18 0.71 -17.16 12.44
N GLY A 19 1.74 -16.54 11.88
CA GLY A 19 2.14 -15.18 12.24
C GLY A 19 2.63 -15.01 13.68
N ASN A 20 3.11 -16.07 14.35
CA ASN A 20 3.65 -15.93 15.70
C ASN A 20 5.13 -15.55 15.70
N TRP A 21 5.59 -15.08 16.85
CA TRP A 21 7.03 -15.02 17.14
C TRP A 21 7.52 -16.37 17.68
N ILE A 22 8.73 -16.72 17.29
CA ILE A 22 9.45 -17.91 17.73
C ILE A 22 10.84 -17.50 18.18
N THR A 23 11.48 -18.28 19.05
CA THR A 23 12.83 -18.01 19.55
C THR A 23 13.88 -18.94 18.95
N GLY A 24 13.53 -20.18 18.64
CA GLY A 24 14.48 -21.27 18.40
C GLY A 24 14.86 -22.03 19.68
N ILE A 25 14.34 -21.61 20.84
CA ILE A 25 14.54 -22.27 22.12
C ILE A 25 13.29 -23.10 22.42
N LYS A 26 13.42 -24.43 22.25
CA LYS A 26 12.33 -25.42 22.35
C LYS A 26 11.41 -25.17 23.54
N PHE A 27 11.96 -24.98 24.74
CA PHE A 27 11.19 -24.74 25.95
C PHE A 27 10.23 -23.53 25.85
N PHE A 28 10.70 -22.38 25.34
CA PHE A 28 9.86 -21.17 25.23
C PHE A 28 8.86 -21.24 24.08
N ASP A 29 9.20 -21.99 23.03
CA ASP A 29 8.39 -22.08 21.84
C ASP A 29 7.26 -23.10 22.01
N GLU A 30 7.53 -24.27 22.61
CA GLU A 30 6.53 -25.34 22.76
C GLU A 30 5.40 -24.98 23.73
N ILE A 31 5.67 -24.16 24.75
CA ILE A 31 4.65 -23.66 25.69
C ILE A 31 3.55 -22.87 24.96
N ARG A 32 3.90 -22.18 23.87
CA ARG A 32 2.98 -21.29 23.14
C ARG A 32 2.48 -21.89 21.83
N LEU A 33 3.36 -22.56 21.10
CA LEU A 33 3.12 -23.01 19.72
C LEU A 33 2.91 -24.53 19.60
N GLY A 34 3.07 -25.27 20.70
CA GLY A 34 3.09 -26.72 20.69
C GLY A 34 4.39 -27.30 20.10
N PRO A 35 4.46 -28.64 19.93
CA PRO A 35 5.68 -29.34 19.52
C PRO A 35 6.28 -28.80 18.22
N GLN A 36 7.60 -28.57 18.21
CA GLN A 36 8.30 -27.99 17.05
C GLN A 36 9.18 -28.99 16.28
N ASP A 37 9.36 -30.21 16.78
CA ASP A 37 10.30 -31.19 16.19
C ASP A 37 9.77 -31.85 14.90
N ASN A 38 8.46 -32.08 14.80
CA ASN A 38 7.82 -32.85 13.73
C ASN A 38 6.90 -31.98 12.86
N LEU A 39 7.37 -30.77 12.51
CA LEU A 39 6.62 -29.89 11.62
C LEU A 39 6.64 -30.40 10.18
N PRO A 40 5.54 -30.22 9.41
CA PRO A 40 5.55 -30.42 7.97
C PRO A 40 6.64 -29.59 7.29
N GLU A 41 7.24 -30.13 6.22
CA GLU A 41 8.35 -29.47 5.51
C GLU A 41 7.97 -28.05 5.06
N SER A 42 6.74 -27.86 4.58
CA SER A 42 6.22 -26.55 4.16
C SER A 42 6.24 -25.48 5.25
N LEU A 43 6.17 -25.86 6.53
CA LEU A 43 6.27 -24.93 7.67
C LEU A 43 7.71 -24.82 8.19
N LYS A 44 8.48 -25.90 8.10
CA LYS A 44 9.86 -25.96 8.59
C LYS A 44 10.83 -25.22 7.67
N SER A 45 10.66 -25.38 6.36
CA SER A 45 11.48 -24.78 5.31
C SER A 45 10.86 -23.48 4.74
N ALA A 46 9.86 -22.92 5.41
CA ALA A 46 9.31 -21.63 5.02
C ALA A 46 10.40 -20.57 5.18
N LYS A 47 10.72 -19.83 4.10
CA LYS A 47 11.78 -18.82 4.12
C LYS A 47 11.62 -17.80 5.25
N ALA A 48 10.38 -17.40 5.54
CA ALA A 48 10.08 -16.44 6.61
C ALA A 48 10.18 -17.00 8.04
N ARG A 49 10.63 -18.26 8.23
CA ARG A 49 10.81 -18.87 9.54
C ARG A 49 12.23 -18.61 10.03
N ASN A 50 12.36 -17.66 10.95
CA ASN A 50 13.64 -17.12 11.39
C ASN A 50 13.77 -17.27 12.91
N THR A 51 14.95 -17.65 13.42
CA THR A 51 15.20 -17.88 14.86
C THR A 51 16.42 -17.10 15.35
N TYR A 52 16.23 -16.16 16.29
CA TYR A 52 17.31 -15.30 16.80
C TYR A 52 17.73 -15.63 18.23
N TYR A 53 17.15 -16.67 18.85
CA TYR A 53 17.43 -17.11 20.22
C TYR A 53 17.33 -16.01 21.27
N LEU A 54 16.49 -14.99 21.02
CA LEU A 54 16.36 -13.78 21.83
C LEU A 54 17.65 -12.95 21.96
N LEU A 55 18.70 -13.23 21.18
CA LEU A 55 19.99 -12.55 21.30
C LEU A 55 19.89 -11.02 21.08
N PRO A 56 19.21 -10.52 20.03
CA PRO A 56 19.03 -9.07 19.86
C PRO A 56 18.23 -8.46 21.01
N PHE A 57 17.21 -9.18 21.51
CA PHE A 57 16.36 -8.72 22.60
C PHE A 57 17.12 -8.63 23.93
N LEU A 58 17.88 -9.67 24.28
CA LEU A 58 18.65 -9.71 25.53
C LEU A 58 19.77 -8.66 25.53
N LEU A 59 20.45 -8.47 24.39
CA LEU A 59 21.49 -7.44 24.27
C LEU A 59 20.90 -6.02 24.42
N GLY A 60 19.72 -5.77 23.84
CA GLY A 60 18.99 -4.52 24.04
C GLY A 60 18.61 -4.28 25.50
N LEU A 61 18.13 -5.31 26.21
CA LEU A 61 17.86 -5.22 27.65
C LEU A 61 19.12 -4.91 28.47
N MET A 62 20.25 -5.54 28.16
CA MET A 62 21.53 -5.21 28.79
C MET A 62 21.89 -3.73 28.61
N GLY A 63 21.69 -3.19 27.41
CA GLY A 63 21.94 -1.78 27.13
C GLY A 63 20.99 -0.82 27.85
N ILE A 64 19.72 -1.19 28.02
CA ILE A 64 18.75 -0.42 28.84
C ILE A 64 19.27 -0.27 30.27
N PHE A 65 19.62 -1.39 30.92
CA PHE A 65 20.10 -1.36 32.30
C PHE A 65 21.44 -0.65 32.42
N TYR A 66 22.33 -0.83 31.44
CA TYR A 66 23.60 -0.13 31.38
C TYR A 66 23.42 1.39 31.27
N GLN A 67 22.57 1.87 30.37
CA GLN A 67 22.30 3.29 30.22
C GLN A 67 21.65 3.89 31.48
N LEU A 68 20.74 3.16 32.12
CA LEU A 68 20.06 3.60 33.33
C LEU A 68 21.04 3.81 34.51
N GLN A 69 22.09 3.00 34.59
CA GLN A 69 23.13 3.12 35.62
C GLN A 69 24.03 4.34 35.38
N TRP A 70 24.49 4.55 34.14
CA TRP A 70 25.53 5.54 33.82
C TRP A 70 25.00 6.89 33.33
N ASN A 71 23.84 6.93 32.67
CA ASN A 71 23.27 8.15 32.09
C ASN A 71 21.73 8.17 32.14
N LYS A 72 21.19 8.48 33.32
CA LYS A 72 19.74 8.58 33.55
C LYS A 72 19.04 9.60 32.66
N LYS A 73 19.68 10.75 32.38
CA LYS A 73 19.09 11.78 31.52
C LYS A 73 18.96 11.28 30.08
N GLY A 74 20.04 10.71 29.53
CA GLY A 74 20.02 10.11 28.19
C GLY A 74 19.07 8.92 28.09
N PHE A 75 18.97 8.11 29.15
CA PHE A 75 18.00 7.02 29.22
C PHE A 75 16.57 7.53 29.03
N TRP A 76 16.17 8.59 29.73
CA TRP A 76 14.83 9.17 29.56
C TRP A 76 14.59 9.68 28.14
N VAL A 77 15.60 10.27 27.49
CA VAL A 77 15.48 10.72 26.10
C VAL A 77 15.21 9.54 25.15
N VAL A 78 16.01 8.47 25.24
CA VAL A 78 15.83 7.28 24.37
C VAL A 78 14.54 6.55 24.70
N LEU A 79 14.16 6.45 25.98
CA LEU A 79 12.91 5.85 26.41
C LEU A 79 11.68 6.61 25.90
N LEU A 80 11.70 7.94 25.98
CA LEU A 80 10.63 8.78 25.45
C LEU A 80 10.53 8.63 23.93
N LEU A 81 11.67 8.61 23.23
CA LEU A 81 11.70 8.32 21.80
C LEU A 81 11.07 6.96 21.48
N PHE A 82 11.48 5.90 22.17
CA PHE A 82 10.94 4.55 22.01
C PHE A 82 9.43 4.49 22.27
N ALA A 83 8.97 5.11 23.36
CA ALA A 83 7.57 5.11 23.76
C ALA A 83 6.70 5.92 22.80
N LEU A 84 7.15 7.13 22.41
CA LEU A 84 6.39 8.03 21.54
C LEU A 84 6.34 7.54 20.09
N THR A 85 7.40 6.89 19.60
CA THR A 85 7.46 6.34 18.23
C THR A 85 7.07 4.86 18.13
N GLY A 86 6.58 4.29 19.24
CA GLY A 86 6.12 2.90 19.33
C GLY A 86 4.73 2.85 19.93
N ILE A 87 4.65 2.64 21.23
CA ILE A 87 3.40 2.43 21.97
C ILE A 87 2.41 3.59 21.79
N ALA A 88 2.89 4.84 21.81
CA ALA A 88 2.00 5.99 21.65
C ALA A 88 1.37 6.06 20.26
N ILE A 89 2.07 5.63 19.20
CA ILE A 89 1.51 5.54 17.85
C ILE A 89 0.36 4.54 17.80
N VAL A 90 0.49 3.39 18.50
CA VAL A 90 -0.59 2.39 18.59
C VAL A 90 -1.86 3.00 19.19
N VAL A 91 -1.70 3.73 20.30
CA VAL A 91 -2.81 4.41 20.99
C VAL A 91 -3.40 5.52 20.13
N TYR A 92 -2.55 6.37 19.55
CA TYR A 92 -2.96 7.53 18.77
C TYR A 92 -3.70 7.14 17.49
N LEU A 93 -3.17 6.19 16.73
CA LEU A 93 -3.79 5.72 15.50
C LEU A 93 -5.01 4.83 15.76
N ASN A 94 -5.16 4.30 16.99
CA ASN A 94 -6.21 3.37 17.38
C ASN A 94 -6.46 2.31 16.29
N GLN A 95 -5.38 1.64 15.88
CA GLN A 95 -5.40 0.77 14.71
C GLN A 95 -6.42 -0.35 14.88
N TYR A 96 -7.34 -0.47 13.91
CA TYR A 96 -8.32 -1.56 13.93
C TYR A 96 -7.60 -2.93 13.86
N PRO A 97 -8.01 -3.92 14.66
CA PRO A 97 -7.37 -5.24 14.67
C PRO A 97 -7.49 -5.96 13.31
N ASN A 98 -6.65 -6.96 13.08
CA ASN A 98 -6.73 -7.87 11.93
C ASN A 98 -6.56 -7.21 10.54
N GLN A 99 -5.62 -6.26 10.43
CA GLN A 99 -5.29 -5.68 9.13
C GLN A 99 -4.58 -6.71 8.23
N PRO A 100 -4.77 -6.65 6.89
CA PRO A 100 -4.23 -7.64 5.95
C PRO A 100 -2.71 -7.52 5.73
N ARG A 101 -2.03 -6.62 6.45
CA ARG A 101 -0.59 -6.40 6.37
C ARG A 101 -0.07 -5.80 7.66
N GLU A 102 1.19 -6.10 7.94
CA GLU A 102 1.96 -5.47 9.01
C GLU A 102 2.25 -4.00 8.63
N ARG A 103 2.37 -3.13 9.64
CA ARG A 103 2.74 -1.71 9.50
C ARG A 103 3.97 -1.38 10.31
N ASP A 104 4.96 -2.25 10.26
CA ASP A 104 6.27 -2.10 10.88
C ASP A 104 6.94 -0.75 10.58
N TYR A 105 6.77 -0.22 9.36
CA TYR A 105 7.24 1.11 8.97
C TYR A 105 6.73 2.26 9.86
N ALA A 106 5.53 2.13 10.43
CA ALA A 106 4.99 3.14 11.35
C ALA A 106 5.77 3.16 12.69
N TYR A 107 6.48 2.08 13.00
CA TYR A 107 7.20 1.88 14.25
C TYR A 107 8.73 1.90 14.09
N ALA A 108 9.23 2.28 12.90
CA ALA A 108 10.65 2.33 12.58
C ALA A 108 11.45 3.17 13.60
N GLY A 109 10.88 4.28 14.08
CA GLY A 109 11.48 5.11 15.13
C GLY A 109 11.75 4.34 16.43
N SER A 110 10.82 3.47 16.84
CA SER A 110 11.00 2.66 18.05
C SER A 110 12.05 1.57 17.87
N PHE A 111 12.19 1.02 16.65
CA PHE A 111 13.26 0.08 16.34
C PHE A 111 14.63 0.75 16.35
N TYR A 112 14.76 1.99 15.85
CA TYR A 112 15.99 2.76 15.97
C TYR A 112 16.34 3.06 17.44
N ALA A 113 15.36 3.45 18.26
CA ALA A 113 15.58 3.66 19.69
C ALA A 113 16.06 2.38 20.38
N TYR A 114 15.48 1.22 20.05
CA TYR A 114 15.91 -0.06 20.60
C TYR A 114 17.31 -0.48 20.10
N ALA A 115 17.66 -0.18 18.85
CA ALA A 115 18.99 -0.45 18.30
C ALA A 115 20.10 0.36 19.02
N ILE A 116 19.79 1.57 19.51
CA ILE A 116 20.72 2.33 20.38
C ILE A 116 21.02 1.51 21.64
N TRP A 117 20.01 0.92 22.27
CA TRP A 117 20.22 0.06 23.43
C TRP A 117 20.99 -1.21 23.07
N ILE A 118 20.77 -1.84 21.92
CA ILE A 118 21.59 -2.97 21.46
C ILE A 118 23.08 -2.56 21.39
N GLY A 119 23.38 -1.38 20.85
CA GLY A 119 24.73 -0.82 20.84
C GLY A 119 25.31 -0.62 22.24
N LEU A 120 24.53 -0.02 23.16
CA LEU A 120 24.94 0.13 24.56
C LEU A 120 25.09 -1.21 25.29
N GLY A 121 24.34 -2.24 24.89
CA GLY A 121 24.50 -3.60 25.41
C GLY A 121 25.88 -4.19 25.09
N THR A 122 26.47 -3.80 23.95
CA THR A 122 27.85 -4.18 23.60
C THR A 122 28.86 -3.57 24.58
N LEU A 123 28.63 -2.32 25.00
CA LEU A 123 29.46 -1.68 26.05
C LEU A 123 29.27 -2.35 27.41
N ALA A 124 28.04 -2.75 27.74
CA ALA A 124 27.76 -3.50 28.96
C ALA A 124 28.51 -4.85 28.99
N LEU A 125 28.54 -5.56 27.86
CA LEU A 125 29.30 -6.80 27.71
C LEU A 125 30.80 -6.56 27.80
N TYR A 126 31.31 -5.52 27.16
CA TYR A 126 32.72 -5.11 27.29
C TYR A 126 33.12 -4.86 28.75
N ASP A 127 32.34 -4.05 29.47
CA ASP A 127 32.58 -3.70 30.87
C ASP A 127 32.53 -4.91 31.80
N PHE A 128 31.74 -5.91 31.45
CA PHE A 128 31.71 -7.18 32.15
C PHE A 128 32.96 -8.02 31.86
N LEU A 129 33.32 -8.21 30.59
CA LEU A 129 34.42 -9.07 30.17
C LEU A 129 35.79 -8.54 30.62
N ARG A 130 36.01 -7.22 30.59
CA ARG A 130 37.29 -6.62 31.02
C ARG A 130 37.65 -6.87 32.49
N LYS A 131 36.69 -7.35 33.30
CA LYS A 131 36.95 -7.79 34.68
C LYS A 131 37.70 -9.13 34.74
N PHE A 132 37.67 -9.91 33.67
CA PHE A 132 38.22 -11.26 33.59
C PHE A 132 39.36 -11.38 32.56
N ILE A 133 39.41 -10.50 31.55
CA ILE A 133 40.41 -10.51 30.48
C ILE A 133 40.96 -9.10 30.23
N PRO A 134 42.17 -8.95 29.63
CA PRO A 134 42.75 -7.64 29.36
C PRO A 134 41.85 -6.75 28.49
N ASP A 135 41.83 -5.43 28.75
CA ASP A 135 40.93 -4.46 28.10
C ASP A 135 40.86 -4.58 26.57
N HIS A 136 42.01 -4.65 25.89
CA HIS A 136 42.04 -4.75 24.43
C HIS A 136 41.41 -6.06 23.92
N PHE A 137 41.62 -7.18 24.61
CA PHE A 137 40.94 -8.44 24.31
C PHE A 137 39.46 -8.36 24.65
N GLY A 138 39.10 -7.74 25.78
CA GLY A 138 37.71 -7.50 26.17
C GLY A 138 36.92 -6.78 25.09
N ALA A 139 37.49 -5.71 24.52
CA ALA A 139 36.87 -4.92 23.46
C ALA A 139 36.71 -5.70 22.15
N VAL A 140 37.75 -6.44 21.74
CA VAL A 140 37.70 -7.26 20.53
C VAL A 140 36.68 -8.40 20.67
N VAL A 141 36.69 -9.10 21.80
CA VAL A 141 35.79 -10.23 22.06
C VAL A 141 34.35 -9.77 22.17
N SER A 142 34.05 -8.70 22.91
CA SER A 142 32.67 -8.18 23.01
C SER A 142 32.15 -7.70 21.65
N GLY A 143 32.97 -6.95 20.90
CA GLY A 143 32.61 -6.49 19.56
C GLY A 143 32.34 -7.64 18.60
N ALA A 144 33.23 -8.63 18.55
CA ALA A 144 33.07 -9.81 17.70
C ALA A 144 31.82 -10.61 18.07
N LEU A 145 31.63 -10.92 19.36
CA LEU A 145 30.45 -11.66 19.83
C LEU A 145 29.17 -10.92 19.49
N CYS A 146 29.07 -9.63 19.78
CA CYS A 146 27.86 -8.85 19.49
C CYS A 146 27.58 -8.77 17.98
N ILE A 147 28.61 -8.61 17.13
CA ILE A 147 28.43 -8.58 15.67
C ILE A 147 27.94 -9.93 15.14
N PHE A 148 28.55 -11.04 15.53
CA PHE A 148 28.17 -12.35 15.00
C PHE A 148 26.84 -12.85 15.58
N LEU A 149 26.61 -12.66 16.88
CA LEU A 149 25.42 -13.18 17.57
C LEU A 149 24.16 -12.33 17.38
N VAL A 150 24.27 -11.09 16.91
CA VAL A 150 23.10 -10.22 16.68
C VAL A 150 22.95 -9.85 15.20
N PRO A 151 23.72 -8.92 14.59
CA PRO A 151 23.64 -8.70 13.14
C PRO A 151 23.93 -9.95 12.30
N GLY A 152 24.90 -10.79 12.70
CA GLY A 152 25.32 -11.98 11.94
C GLY A 152 24.23 -13.03 11.84
N ILE A 153 23.59 -13.40 12.96
CA ILE A 153 22.45 -14.33 12.94
C ILE A 153 21.25 -13.73 12.20
N MET A 154 20.97 -12.44 12.39
CA MET A 154 19.88 -11.79 11.66
C MET A 154 20.17 -11.79 10.16
N ALA A 155 21.40 -11.56 9.73
CA ALA A 155 21.76 -11.66 8.31
C ALA A 155 21.59 -13.10 7.80
N ASN A 156 22.10 -14.11 8.52
CA ASN A 156 21.99 -15.51 8.11
C ASN A 156 20.53 -15.98 7.96
N GLU A 157 19.69 -15.64 8.93
CA GLU A 157 18.30 -16.07 8.97
C GLU A 157 17.38 -15.26 8.04
N ASN A 158 17.76 -14.05 7.62
CA ASN A 158 16.89 -13.18 6.82
C ASN A 158 17.38 -12.93 5.38
N TRP A 159 18.49 -13.53 4.95
CA TRP A 159 19.04 -13.18 3.63
C TRP A 159 18.15 -13.69 2.49
N ASP A 160 17.66 -14.91 2.60
CA ASP A 160 16.87 -15.58 1.57
C ASP A 160 15.39 -15.16 1.58
N ASP A 161 14.86 -14.78 2.75
CA ASP A 161 13.48 -14.32 2.92
C ASP A 161 13.30 -12.84 2.57
N HIS A 162 14.37 -12.04 2.53
CA HIS A 162 14.41 -10.69 1.97
C HIS A 162 14.81 -10.65 0.50
N ASP A 163 15.33 -11.75 -0.05
CA ASP A 163 15.58 -11.83 -1.48
C ASP A 163 14.25 -11.78 -2.27
N ARG A 164 14.18 -10.82 -3.18
CA ARG A 164 13.06 -10.62 -4.11
C ARG A 164 13.47 -10.92 -5.54
N SER A 165 14.69 -11.42 -5.77
CA SER A 165 15.16 -11.88 -7.08
C SER A 165 14.20 -12.91 -7.67
N GLY A 166 14.05 -12.90 -9.00
CA GLY A 166 13.15 -13.81 -9.69
C GLY A 166 11.65 -13.54 -9.51
N ARG A 167 11.23 -12.51 -8.76
CA ARG A 167 9.81 -12.18 -8.54
C ARG A 167 9.31 -11.16 -9.56
N TYR A 168 8.86 -11.64 -10.71
CA TYR A 168 8.41 -10.78 -11.81
C TYR A 168 6.90 -10.62 -11.94
N THR A 169 6.08 -11.33 -11.15
CA THR A 169 4.62 -11.37 -11.33
C THR A 169 3.97 -9.99 -11.48
N ALA A 170 4.25 -9.04 -10.58
CA ALA A 170 3.66 -7.70 -10.63
C ALA A 170 4.10 -6.94 -11.91
N ARG A 171 5.39 -7.02 -12.23
CA ARG A 171 6.00 -6.37 -13.39
C ARG A 171 5.51 -6.98 -14.71
N ASP A 172 5.42 -8.30 -14.80
CA ASP A 172 4.96 -9.01 -16.01
C ASP A 172 3.46 -8.81 -16.25
N ILE A 173 2.65 -8.74 -15.20
CA ILE A 173 1.24 -8.37 -15.32
C ILE A 173 1.13 -6.94 -15.88
N ALA A 174 1.89 -6.00 -15.35
CA ALA A 174 1.92 -4.63 -15.86
C ALA A 174 2.36 -4.56 -17.32
N TYR A 175 3.44 -5.26 -17.68
CA TYR A 175 3.91 -5.38 -19.06
C TYR A 175 2.80 -5.89 -19.98
N ASN A 176 2.12 -6.97 -19.59
CA ASN A 176 1.06 -7.56 -20.40
C ASN A 176 -0.15 -6.64 -20.54
N TYR A 177 -0.56 -5.95 -19.48
CA TYR A 177 -1.67 -4.98 -19.54
C TYR A 177 -1.34 -3.84 -20.50
N LEU A 178 -0.18 -3.21 -20.32
CA LEU A 178 0.25 -2.10 -21.16
C LEU A 178 0.39 -2.52 -22.63
N ASN A 179 1.03 -3.66 -22.90
CA ASN A 179 1.24 -4.11 -24.28
C ASN A 179 -0.03 -4.62 -24.98
N SER A 180 -1.07 -4.98 -24.22
CA SER A 180 -2.38 -5.35 -24.77
C SER A 180 -3.24 -4.12 -25.12
N CYS A 181 -2.85 -2.92 -24.68
CA CYS A 181 -3.58 -1.69 -24.99
C CYS A 181 -3.29 -1.21 -26.42
N ALA A 182 -4.31 -0.64 -27.08
CA ALA A 182 -4.13 0.12 -28.32
C ALA A 182 -3.20 1.33 -28.11
N PRO A 183 -2.58 1.87 -29.19
CA PRO A 183 -1.77 3.09 -29.08
C PRO A 183 -2.54 4.25 -28.45
N ASN A 184 -1.92 4.99 -27.52
CA ASN A 184 -2.53 6.10 -26.78
C ASN A 184 -3.82 5.74 -26.01
N ALA A 185 -4.01 4.46 -25.64
CA ALA A 185 -5.16 4.06 -24.85
C ALA A 185 -5.13 4.70 -23.44
N ILE A 186 -6.31 4.82 -22.84
CA ILE A 186 -6.47 5.15 -21.42
C ILE A 186 -6.80 3.86 -20.69
N LEU A 187 -5.94 3.46 -19.76
CA LEU A 187 -6.09 2.28 -18.91
C LEU A 187 -6.52 2.73 -17.51
N PHE A 188 -7.77 2.39 -17.14
CA PHE A 188 -8.29 2.67 -15.81
C PHE A 188 -7.91 1.56 -14.81
N THR A 189 -7.42 1.98 -13.65
CA THR A 189 -7.02 1.11 -12.54
C THR A 189 -7.73 1.50 -11.25
N ASN A 190 -7.72 0.62 -10.26
CA ASN A 190 -8.40 0.76 -8.99
C ASN A 190 -7.48 0.42 -7.81
N GLY A 191 -6.70 1.42 -7.40
CA GLY A 191 -5.88 1.38 -6.19
C GLY A 191 -4.40 1.13 -6.43
N ASP A 192 -3.68 0.83 -5.36
CA ASP A 192 -2.21 0.83 -5.40
C ASP A 192 -1.65 -0.43 -6.09
N ASN A 193 -2.26 -1.59 -5.84
CA ASN A 193 -1.72 -2.89 -6.26
C ASN A 193 -1.76 -3.12 -7.78
N ASP A 194 -2.70 -2.50 -8.49
CA ASP A 194 -2.80 -2.57 -9.94
C ASP A 194 -2.16 -1.35 -10.62
N THR A 195 -2.15 -0.19 -9.97
CA THR A 195 -1.54 1.03 -10.53
C THR A 195 -0.02 1.06 -10.41
N PHE A 196 0.55 0.76 -9.24
CA PHE A 196 1.99 0.94 -9.02
C PHE A 196 2.87 0.07 -9.91
N PRO A 197 2.52 -1.20 -10.21
CA PRO A 197 3.30 -1.98 -11.16
C PRO A 197 3.31 -1.37 -12.57
N LEU A 198 2.20 -0.77 -13.01
CA LEU A 198 2.11 -0.09 -14.31
C LEU A 198 2.98 1.17 -14.34
N TRP A 199 2.90 2.00 -13.30
CA TRP A 199 3.77 3.16 -13.19
C TRP A 199 5.23 2.77 -13.11
N TYR A 200 5.61 1.74 -12.34
CA TYR A 200 6.97 1.23 -12.36
C TYR A 200 7.43 0.83 -13.78
N ALA A 201 6.61 0.06 -14.51
CA ALA A 201 6.93 -0.36 -15.87
C ALA A 201 7.13 0.82 -16.83
N GLN A 202 6.37 1.91 -16.65
CA GLN A 202 6.50 3.12 -17.47
C GLN A 202 7.70 3.98 -17.03
N GLU A 203 7.78 4.31 -15.74
CA GLU A 203 8.74 5.27 -15.17
C GLU A 203 10.17 4.73 -15.13
N VAL A 204 10.33 3.42 -14.89
CA VAL A 204 11.64 2.79 -14.71
C VAL A 204 12.04 1.97 -15.93
N GLU A 205 11.14 1.15 -16.47
CA GLU A 205 11.44 0.26 -17.60
C GLU A 205 11.10 0.89 -18.98
N GLY A 206 10.44 2.05 -19.02
CA GLY A 206 10.12 2.75 -20.28
C GLY A 206 9.11 2.03 -21.17
N ILE A 207 8.29 1.13 -20.61
CA ILE A 207 7.36 0.29 -21.38
C ILE A 207 6.08 1.08 -21.67
N ARG A 208 5.72 1.22 -22.96
CA ARG A 208 4.41 1.76 -23.40
C ARG A 208 4.06 3.08 -22.72
N THR A 209 4.98 4.04 -22.78
CA THR A 209 4.79 5.40 -22.24
C THR A 209 3.75 6.22 -23.01
N ASP A 210 3.18 5.67 -24.09
CA ASP A 210 2.02 6.21 -24.81
C ASP A 210 0.69 5.95 -24.08
N VAL A 211 0.59 4.86 -23.31
CA VAL A 211 -0.65 4.48 -22.61
C VAL A 211 -0.84 5.35 -21.38
N ARG A 212 -2.03 5.94 -21.22
CA ARG A 212 -2.36 6.74 -20.02
C ARG A 212 -2.93 5.85 -18.92
N VAL A 213 -2.22 5.70 -17.81
CA VAL A 213 -2.74 4.99 -16.62
C VAL A 213 -3.49 5.97 -15.72
N VAL A 214 -4.76 5.70 -15.44
CA VAL A 214 -5.65 6.53 -14.59
C VAL A 214 -6.13 5.71 -13.40
N ASN A 215 -5.62 6.06 -12.21
CA ASN A 215 -6.08 5.47 -10.95
C ASN A 215 -7.38 6.12 -10.49
N LEU A 216 -8.48 5.36 -10.52
CA LEU A 216 -9.81 5.85 -10.18
C LEU A 216 -9.93 6.33 -8.73
N MET A 217 -9.11 5.82 -7.79
CA MET A 217 -9.14 6.31 -6.41
C MET A 217 -8.59 7.75 -6.33
N LEU A 218 -7.51 8.02 -7.06
CA LEU A 218 -6.92 9.36 -7.16
C LEU A 218 -7.75 10.29 -8.05
N PHE A 219 -8.46 9.74 -9.03
CA PHE A 219 -9.34 10.46 -9.96
C PHE A 219 -10.60 11.07 -9.31
N ASN A 220 -10.67 11.06 -7.97
CA ASN A 220 -11.61 11.87 -7.18
C ASN A 220 -11.02 13.21 -6.71
N THR A 221 -9.71 13.41 -6.88
CA THR A 221 -8.99 14.60 -6.44
C THR A 221 -8.77 15.54 -7.62
N ASP A 222 -8.95 16.83 -7.39
CA ASP A 222 -8.82 17.88 -8.39
C ASP A 222 -7.41 17.96 -8.98
N TRP A 223 -6.38 17.84 -8.13
CA TRP A 223 -4.97 17.86 -8.57
C TRP A 223 -4.63 16.71 -9.52
N TYR A 224 -5.18 15.51 -9.29
CA TYR A 224 -4.91 14.35 -10.15
C TYR A 224 -5.67 14.46 -11.47
N ILE A 225 -6.92 14.95 -11.44
CA ILE A 225 -7.69 15.28 -12.65
C ILE A 225 -6.94 16.33 -13.49
N ASP A 226 -6.41 17.38 -12.86
CA ASP A 226 -5.59 18.40 -13.52
C ASP A 226 -4.31 17.79 -14.13
N GLN A 227 -3.66 16.86 -13.44
CA GLN A 227 -2.50 16.15 -13.97
C GLN A 227 -2.84 15.34 -15.24
N MET A 228 -4.01 14.71 -15.29
CA MET A 228 -4.44 13.92 -16.46
C MET A 228 -4.72 14.78 -17.70
N LYS A 229 -4.92 16.09 -17.54
CA LYS A 229 -5.09 17.05 -18.64
C LYS A 229 -3.77 17.51 -19.27
N ASN A 230 -2.63 17.08 -18.72
CA ASN A 230 -1.32 17.36 -19.26
C ASN A 230 -0.76 16.15 -20.01
N LYS A 231 0.03 16.42 -21.05
CA LYS A 231 0.83 15.39 -21.73
C LYS A 231 1.83 14.80 -20.74
N ALA A 232 1.95 13.48 -20.73
CA ALA A 232 2.92 12.77 -19.90
C ALA A 232 3.67 11.80 -20.79
N TYR A 233 4.98 12.00 -20.93
CA TYR A 233 5.81 11.25 -21.88
C TYR A 233 5.24 11.34 -23.31
N GLU A 234 4.93 10.19 -23.91
CA GLU A 234 4.33 10.07 -25.24
C GLU A 234 2.79 10.09 -25.17
N SER A 235 2.21 9.90 -23.99
CA SER A 235 0.76 9.86 -23.79
C SER A 235 0.12 11.23 -23.90
N GLU A 236 -0.82 11.36 -24.84
CA GLU A 236 -1.64 12.56 -25.00
C GLU A 236 -2.51 12.85 -23.74
N PRO A 237 -2.91 14.12 -23.52
CA PRO A 237 -3.85 14.47 -22.47
C PRO A 237 -5.15 13.66 -22.52
N VAL A 238 -5.69 13.30 -21.35
CA VAL A 238 -7.04 12.71 -21.27
C VAL A 238 -8.07 13.75 -21.76
N PRO A 239 -8.98 13.39 -22.69
CA PRO A 239 -9.93 14.32 -23.30
C PRO A 239 -11.09 14.66 -22.35
N LEU A 240 -10.79 15.27 -21.22
CA LEU A 240 -11.78 15.70 -20.23
C LEU A 240 -12.49 16.95 -20.69
N SER A 241 -13.82 16.95 -20.57
CA SER A 241 -14.65 18.07 -21.03
C SER A 241 -15.21 18.93 -19.90
N LEU A 242 -15.18 18.46 -18.65
CA LEU A 242 -15.63 19.24 -17.50
C LEU A 242 -14.64 20.36 -17.18
N PRO A 243 -15.12 21.58 -16.91
CA PRO A 243 -14.27 22.69 -16.50
C PRO A 243 -13.86 22.51 -15.02
N ARG A 244 -12.75 23.15 -14.63
CA ARG A 244 -12.08 22.88 -13.34
C ARG A 244 -12.98 23.12 -12.14
N GLU A 245 -13.81 24.15 -12.22
CA GLU A 245 -14.75 24.58 -11.20
C GLU A 245 -15.78 23.49 -10.88
N LYS A 246 -16.03 22.55 -11.81
CA LYS A 246 -17.00 21.44 -11.63
C LYS A 246 -16.43 20.22 -10.92
N TYR A 247 -15.13 20.20 -10.64
CA TYR A 247 -14.48 19.05 -10.01
C TYR A 247 -13.47 19.42 -8.90
N LEU A 248 -13.46 20.69 -8.44
CA LEU A 248 -12.69 21.10 -7.25
C LEU A 248 -13.09 20.28 -6.03
N ASP A 249 -12.20 20.17 -5.04
CA ASP A 249 -12.56 19.51 -3.79
C ASP A 249 -13.73 20.23 -3.11
N GLY A 250 -14.71 19.45 -2.63
CA GLY A 250 -15.99 19.94 -2.14
C GLY A 250 -17.06 20.17 -3.22
N THR A 251 -16.69 20.28 -4.50
CA THR A 251 -17.63 20.42 -5.63
C THR A 251 -17.81 19.09 -6.35
N ASN A 252 -19.07 18.62 -6.46
CA ASN A 252 -19.44 17.39 -7.16
C ASN A 252 -18.59 16.17 -6.76
N ASN A 253 -18.10 16.14 -5.51
CA ASN A 253 -17.48 14.93 -4.94
C ASN A 253 -18.45 13.74 -5.04
N GLN A 254 -19.75 14.03 -4.90
CA GLN A 254 -20.87 13.17 -5.22
C GLN A 254 -21.91 13.97 -5.99
N ILE A 255 -22.41 13.43 -7.10
CA ILE A 255 -23.52 14.02 -7.85
C ILE A 255 -24.76 13.14 -7.74
N TYR A 256 -25.87 13.71 -7.32
CA TYR A 256 -27.10 12.94 -7.09
C TYR A 256 -27.80 12.59 -8.41
N LEU A 257 -28.30 11.36 -8.49
CA LEU A 257 -29.15 10.88 -9.58
C LEU A 257 -30.62 11.04 -9.17
N ILE A 258 -31.29 12.05 -9.71
CA ILE A 258 -32.69 12.37 -9.40
C ILE A 258 -33.52 12.13 -10.65
N GLU A 259 -34.38 11.12 -10.64
CA GLU A 259 -35.22 10.77 -11.79
C GLU A 259 -36.32 11.83 -12.01
N ARG A 260 -36.01 12.82 -12.85
CA ARG A 260 -36.98 13.78 -13.42
C ARG A 260 -37.53 13.28 -14.75
N PHE A 261 -36.74 12.48 -15.46
CA PHE A 261 -37.09 11.81 -16.71
C PHE A 261 -36.97 10.30 -16.56
N LYS A 262 -37.79 9.56 -17.31
CA LYS A 262 -37.81 8.08 -17.31
C LYS A 262 -37.24 7.47 -18.61
N ASP A 263 -36.57 8.29 -19.41
CA ASP A 263 -36.00 7.90 -20.69
C ASP A 263 -34.47 7.88 -20.66
N TYR A 264 -33.88 7.16 -21.61
CA TYR A 264 -32.45 7.14 -21.86
C TYR A 264 -31.97 8.47 -22.45
N ILE A 265 -31.02 9.12 -21.77
CA ILE A 265 -30.43 10.40 -22.18
C ILE A 265 -28.98 10.21 -22.61
N ASP A 266 -28.60 10.84 -23.72
CA ASP A 266 -27.22 10.87 -24.21
C ASP A 266 -26.25 11.40 -23.13
N ILE A 267 -25.15 10.68 -22.87
CA ILE A 267 -24.14 11.05 -21.87
C ILE A 267 -23.58 12.45 -22.10
N LYS A 268 -23.40 12.89 -23.35
CA LYS A 268 -22.94 14.24 -23.66
C LYS A 268 -23.92 15.30 -23.14
N ARG A 269 -25.22 15.08 -23.31
CA ARG A 269 -26.27 15.97 -22.79
C ARG A 269 -26.29 15.97 -21.26
N ILE A 270 -25.99 14.83 -20.63
CA ILE A 270 -25.85 14.75 -19.17
C ILE A 270 -24.68 15.61 -18.70
N ILE A 271 -23.52 15.48 -19.34
CA ILE A 271 -22.33 16.29 -19.02
C ILE A 271 -22.59 17.78 -19.27
N ASP A 272 -23.26 18.14 -20.36
CA ASP A 272 -23.64 19.53 -20.65
C ASP A 272 -24.63 20.08 -19.61
N PHE A 273 -25.54 19.27 -19.09
CA PHE A 273 -26.43 19.63 -17.99
C PHE A 273 -25.67 19.92 -16.69
N ILE A 274 -24.63 19.15 -16.38
CA ILE A 274 -23.78 19.36 -15.20
C ILE A 274 -22.98 20.69 -15.34
N LYS A 275 -22.51 20.98 -16.56
CA LYS A 275 -21.78 22.22 -16.87
C LYS A 275 -22.64 23.47 -16.77
N ASP A 276 -23.93 23.39 -17.07
CA ASP A 276 -24.83 24.54 -17.10
C ASP A 276 -25.04 25.12 -15.70
N ASP A 277 -24.64 26.38 -15.47
CA ASP A 277 -24.79 27.09 -14.19
C ASP A 277 -26.17 27.74 -13.98
N ASN A 278 -27.13 27.52 -14.88
CA ASN A 278 -28.49 28.01 -14.72
C ASN A 278 -29.13 27.47 -13.42
N PRO A 279 -29.67 28.33 -12.53
CA PRO A 279 -30.33 27.87 -11.31
C PRO A 279 -31.47 26.84 -11.53
N ALA A 280 -32.06 26.79 -12.73
CA ALA A 280 -33.07 25.80 -13.10
C ALA A 280 -32.52 24.36 -13.25
N THR A 281 -31.21 24.21 -13.49
CA THR A 281 -30.52 22.90 -13.57
C THR A 281 -29.94 22.47 -12.22
N LYS A 282 -30.19 23.23 -11.14
CA LYS A 282 -29.70 22.95 -9.79
C LYS A 282 -30.80 22.51 -8.86
N ILE A 283 -30.42 21.78 -7.81
CA ILE A 283 -31.27 21.57 -6.64
C ILE A 283 -30.85 22.51 -5.52
N LYS A 284 -31.83 23.08 -4.81
CA LYS A 284 -31.58 23.87 -3.61
C LYS A 284 -31.60 22.97 -2.39
N THR A 285 -30.56 23.04 -1.56
CA THR A 285 -30.52 22.37 -0.26
C THR A 285 -31.33 23.15 0.78
N ARG A 286 -31.50 22.57 1.96
CA ARG A 286 -32.14 23.25 3.11
C ARG A 286 -31.38 24.49 3.55
N ASP A 287 -30.06 24.50 3.34
CA ASP A 287 -29.17 25.61 3.67
C ASP A 287 -29.04 26.63 2.51
N ASN A 288 -29.93 26.53 1.51
CA ASN A 288 -29.98 27.40 0.32
C ASN A 288 -28.73 27.31 -0.59
N GLU A 289 -27.93 26.24 -0.45
CA GLU A 289 -26.86 25.92 -1.39
C GLU A 289 -27.45 25.34 -2.68
N GLN A 290 -26.82 25.62 -3.81
CA GLN A 290 -27.18 25.04 -5.11
C GLN A 290 -26.23 23.89 -5.44
N LEU A 291 -26.79 22.70 -5.66
CA LEU A 291 -26.02 21.52 -6.04
C LEU A 291 -26.32 21.11 -7.48
N ASP A 292 -25.29 20.65 -8.17
CA ASP A 292 -25.45 19.95 -9.45
C ASP A 292 -26.09 18.58 -9.20
N TYR A 293 -26.88 18.12 -10.16
CA TYR A 293 -27.48 16.79 -10.13
C TYR A 293 -27.62 16.25 -11.55
N ILE A 294 -27.92 14.97 -11.69
CA ILE A 294 -28.25 14.34 -12.97
C ILE A 294 -29.74 13.99 -12.98
N PRO A 295 -30.52 14.41 -13.99
CA PRO A 295 -31.98 14.32 -13.96
C PRO A 295 -32.54 12.96 -14.41
N THR A 296 -31.70 11.93 -14.54
CA THR A 296 -32.08 10.57 -14.94
C THR A 296 -31.11 9.55 -14.35
N LYS A 297 -31.51 8.29 -14.30
CA LYS A 297 -30.63 7.13 -14.04
C LYS A 297 -30.34 6.30 -15.29
N MET A 298 -30.86 6.73 -16.45
CA MET A 298 -30.85 5.98 -17.70
C MET A 298 -29.98 6.73 -18.71
N PHE A 299 -28.77 6.23 -18.94
CA PHE A 299 -27.73 6.88 -19.73
C PHE A 299 -27.59 6.12 -21.05
N ARG A 300 -27.38 6.85 -22.15
CA ARG A 300 -27.15 6.28 -23.47
C ARG A 300 -25.84 6.78 -24.04
N LEU A 301 -25.03 5.85 -24.51
CA LEU A 301 -23.84 6.13 -25.30
C LEU A 301 -24.13 5.74 -26.75
N PRO A 302 -24.29 6.69 -27.69
CA PRO A 302 -24.43 6.35 -29.10
C PRO A 302 -23.17 5.66 -29.62
N VAL A 303 -23.35 4.65 -30.46
CA VAL A 303 -22.25 3.88 -31.06
C VAL A 303 -22.11 4.28 -32.53
N ASP A 304 -20.92 4.72 -32.90
CA ASP A 304 -20.54 4.97 -34.29
C ASP A 304 -20.03 3.66 -34.91
N SER A 305 -20.91 2.96 -35.62
CA SER A 305 -20.58 1.67 -36.24
C SER A 305 -19.47 1.77 -37.27
N ALA A 306 -19.38 2.87 -38.01
CA ALA A 306 -18.31 3.10 -38.98
C ALA A 306 -16.97 3.21 -38.27
N LYS A 307 -16.90 3.96 -37.15
CA LYS A 307 -15.68 4.09 -36.35
C LYS A 307 -15.24 2.77 -35.72
N VAL A 308 -16.18 1.99 -35.20
CA VAL A 308 -15.91 0.70 -34.51
C VAL A 308 -15.37 -0.37 -35.47
N ILE A 309 -15.80 -0.34 -36.74
CA ILE A 309 -15.23 -1.21 -37.78
C ILE A 309 -13.87 -0.66 -38.23
N ALA A 310 -13.79 0.65 -38.50
CA ALA A 310 -12.58 1.28 -39.04
C ALA A 310 -11.37 1.18 -38.10
N ASN A 311 -11.58 1.20 -36.78
CA ASN A 311 -10.52 1.05 -35.79
C ASN A 311 -10.24 -0.41 -35.39
N GLY A 312 -10.93 -1.39 -36.00
CA GLY A 312 -10.74 -2.81 -35.74
C GLY A 312 -11.29 -3.33 -34.40
N THR A 313 -12.12 -2.55 -33.69
CA THR A 313 -12.75 -3.00 -32.44
C THR A 313 -13.74 -4.14 -32.68
N VAL A 314 -14.45 -4.12 -33.80
CA VAL A 314 -15.31 -5.23 -34.27
C VAL A 314 -14.86 -5.65 -35.65
N SER A 315 -14.73 -6.96 -35.88
CA SER A 315 -14.35 -7.47 -37.20
C SER A 315 -15.47 -7.26 -38.23
N PRO A 316 -15.16 -7.06 -39.53
CA PRO A 316 -16.17 -6.79 -40.55
C PRO A 316 -17.28 -7.85 -40.63
N GLU A 317 -16.99 -9.10 -40.29
CA GLU A 317 -17.95 -10.21 -40.30
C GLU A 317 -19.01 -10.10 -39.19
N LEU A 318 -18.75 -9.31 -38.15
CA LEU A 318 -19.63 -9.06 -37.01
C LEU A 318 -20.31 -7.69 -37.09
N ALA A 319 -20.19 -6.98 -38.22
CA ALA A 319 -20.70 -5.63 -38.40
C ALA A 319 -22.22 -5.50 -38.17
N ASP A 320 -22.97 -6.56 -38.49
CA ASP A 320 -24.42 -6.66 -38.28
C ASP A 320 -24.81 -6.80 -36.80
N GLN A 321 -23.88 -7.17 -35.92
CA GLN A 321 -24.08 -7.27 -34.48
C GLN A 321 -23.79 -5.96 -33.73
N ILE A 322 -23.35 -4.92 -34.42
CA ILE A 322 -23.07 -3.62 -33.79
C ILE A 322 -24.40 -2.96 -33.40
N VAL A 323 -24.58 -2.79 -32.09
CA VAL A 323 -25.72 -2.04 -31.54
C VAL A 323 -25.61 -0.56 -31.86
N SER A 324 -26.74 0.12 -32.06
CA SER A 324 -26.78 1.57 -32.32
C SER A 324 -26.41 2.42 -31.10
N SER A 325 -26.59 1.87 -29.89
CA SER A 325 -26.23 2.52 -28.65
C SER A 325 -26.01 1.51 -27.52
N ILE A 326 -25.20 1.92 -26.54
CA ILE A 326 -25.03 1.22 -25.26
C ILE A 326 -25.89 1.93 -24.22
N ASP A 327 -26.87 1.22 -23.70
CA ASP A 327 -27.85 1.72 -22.75
C ASP A 327 -27.51 1.24 -21.34
N MET A 328 -27.32 2.18 -20.40
CA MET A 328 -26.91 1.92 -19.02
C MET A 328 -27.97 2.42 -18.05
N LYS A 329 -28.38 1.58 -17.10
CA LYS A 329 -29.31 1.95 -16.04
C LYS A 329 -28.63 1.81 -14.67
N PHE A 330 -28.54 2.92 -13.95
CA PHE A 330 -27.92 2.95 -12.63
C PHE A 330 -28.95 2.68 -11.53
N ASN A 331 -28.61 1.77 -10.60
CA ASN A 331 -29.43 1.49 -9.41
C ASN A 331 -28.99 2.29 -8.17
N LYS A 332 -28.10 3.27 -8.33
CA LYS A 332 -27.56 4.11 -7.26
C LYS A 332 -28.32 5.44 -7.19
N SER A 333 -28.22 6.12 -6.05
CA SER A 333 -28.79 7.46 -5.85
C SER A 333 -27.80 8.59 -6.15
N TYR A 334 -26.52 8.25 -6.38
CA TYR A 334 -25.46 9.20 -6.73
C TYR A 334 -24.35 8.51 -7.52
N LEU A 335 -23.54 9.31 -8.20
CA LEU A 335 -22.24 8.93 -8.76
C LEU A 335 -21.14 9.68 -8.01
N MET A 336 -19.99 9.04 -7.85
CA MET A 336 -18.78 9.69 -7.35
C MET A 336 -18.12 10.48 -8.46
N LYS A 337 -17.28 11.46 -8.11
CA LYS A 337 -16.54 12.28 -9.09
C LYS A 337 -15.76 11.46 -10.12
N ASN A 338 -15.07 10.41 -9.68
CA ASN A 338 -14.33 9.51 -10.57
C ASN A 338 -15.19 8.64 -11.51
N GLN A 339 -16.53 8.68 -11.35
CA GLN A 339 -17.50 7.96 -12.20
C GLN A 339 -18.20 8.90 -13.19
N MET A 340 -18.01 10.22 -13.05
CA MET A 340 -18.43 11.22 -14.04
C MET A 340 -17.37 11.36 -15.13
#